data_AF-A0A954X6T5-F1
#
_entry.id   AF-A0A954X6T5-F1
#
_cell.length_a   1.000
_cell.length_b   1.000
_cell.length_c   1.000
_cell.angle_alpha   90.00
_cell.angle_beta   90.00
_cell.angle_gamma   90.00
#
_symmetry.space_group_name_H-M   'P 1'
#
loop_
_entity.id
_entity.type
_entity.pdbx_description
1 polymer ?
#
loop_
_entity_poly.entity_id
_entity_poly.type
_entity_poly.pdbx_seq_one_letter_code
_entity_poly.pdbx_strand_id
1 'polypeptide(L)'
;MADEFDPYQAWLNIEPHERPADHYRLLGLKRFEFDVTRIESAANERMALVRSYQTGPRGKHTQELLNRLAAAKLCLLNPATKASYDQSLVQLADHVPAPQSQAVAPSEPAPQPNPGVPFGFQAASNMPLPTMASPPQPPIPLAPPPIHSPPVAVSPSLAPVRAAAVPPEPPPISPPSARESKDDEDADAEFRNASDRRFSPLAWTAVLLAIAVTLAVGFVGWRRYREHQAFVAAEQAAEEEAAARAARAQRAIVPDETELVSDEPIVVVQQEADGGFNFSPALARTSGPTVERLLDGDREIVGNWKSPDDRITWTFRVVRPSIMRVQVVYRLPSDKSGGSYELSLDPETKKRMHTSDFESAGDIATDEFYFRVQSGGEHRLTLSGEPDGEGELMRLHSIRFIPHSN
;
A
#
# COMPACT_ATOMS: atom_id res chain seq x y z
N MET A 1 8.28 27.59 -32.27
CA MET A 1 8.17 27.24 -30.84
C MET A 1 7.49 25.89 -30.82
N ALA A 2 8.17 24.86 -30.28
CA ALA A 2 7.72 23.49 -30.44
C ALA A 2 6.40 23.26 -29.70
N ASP A 3 5.38 22.76 -30.41
CA ASP A 3 4.18 22.18 -29.80
C ASP A 3 4.63 21.11 -28.79
N GLU A 4 4.41 21.38 -27.51
CA GLU A 4 4.60 20.40 -26.45
C GLU A 4 3.60 19.25 -26.67
N PHE A 5 4.09 18.02 -26.80
CA PHE A 5 3.24 16.88 -27.09
C PHE A 5 2.29 16.60 -25.91
N ASP A 6 0.99 16.76 -26.13
CA ASP A 6 -0.05 16.45 -25.13
C ASP A 6 -0.55 15.00 -25.29
N PRO A 7 -0.18 14.07 -24.39
CA PRO A 7 -0.61 12.68 -24.47
C PRO A 7 -2.12 12.50 -24.22
N TYR A 8 -2.78 13.42 -23.50
CA TYR A 8 -4.22 13.32 -23.21
C TYR A 8 -5.05 13.61 -24.45
N GLN A 9 -4.70 14.66 -25.18
CA GLN A 9 -5.36 14.98 -26.44
C GLN A 9 -5.01 13.93 -27.51
N ALA A 10 -3.73 13.64 -27.70
CA ALA A 10 -3.27 12.81 -28.80
C ALA A 10 -3.67 11.32 -28.70
N TRP A 11 -3.82 10.78 -27.49
CA TRP A 11 -4.14 9.35 -27.30
C TRP A 11 -5.50 9.10 -26.68
N LEU A 12 -5.98 9.99 -25.80
CA LEU A 12 -7.27 9.80 -25.13
C LEU A 12 -8.40 10.66 -25.67
N ASN A 13 -8.10 11.58 -26.60
CA ASN A 13 -9.04 12.57 -27.13
C ASN A 13 -9.73 13.36 -26.01
N ILE A 14 -8.92 13.84 -25.06
CA ILE A 14 -9.33 14.71 -23.96
C ILE A 14 -8.75 16.09 -24.27
N GLU A 15 -9.62 17.05 -24.54
CA GLU A 15 -9.20 18.41 -24.90
C GLU A 15 -8.67 19.18 -23.68
N PRO A 16 -7.79 20.18 -23.87
CA PRO A 16 -7.24 20.97 -22.78
C PRO A 16 -8.26 21.60 -21.83
N HIS A 17 -9.41 22.02 -22.36
CA HIS A 17 -10.51 22.65 -21.61
C HIS A 17 -11.34 21.65 -20.79
N GLU A 18 -11.20 20.34 -21.05
CA GLU A 18 -11.84 19.28 -20.27
C GLU A 18 -10.97 18.83 -19.09
N ARG A 19 -9.87 19.53 -18.81
CA ARG A 19 -8.95 19.23 -17.71
C ARG A 19 -9.26 20.09 -16.48
N PRO A 20 -9.16 19.53 -15.26
CA PRO A 20 -8.72 18.17 -14.94
C PRO A 20 -9.78 17.10 -15.28
N ALA A 21 -9.36 16.08 -16.04
CA ALA A 21 -10.24 14.97 -16.41
C ALA A 21 -10.50 14.09 -15.19
N ASP A 22 -11.78 13.85 -14.89
CA ASP A 22 -12.20 12.91 -13.86
C ASP A 22 -11.92 11.45 -14.27
N HIS A 23 -12.10 10.52 -13.33
CA HIS A 23 -11.79 9.10 -13.55
C HIS A 23 -12.67 8.48 -14.64
N TYR A 24 -13.92 8.94 -14.78
CA TYR A 24 -14.83 8.48 -15.83
C TYR A 24 -14.37 8.96 -17.20
N ARG A 25 -13.99 10.24 -17.31
CA ARG A 25 -13.49 10.84 -18.56
C ARG A 25 -12.18 10.21 -19.01
N LEU A 26 -11.28 9.90 -18.07
CA LEU A 26 -10.03 9.17 -18.36
C LEU A 26 -10.28 7.79 -18.96
N LEU A 27 -11.27 7.06 -18.45
CA LEU A 27 -11.65 5.75 -19.00
C LEU A 27 -12.56 5.84 -20.24
N GLY A 28 -13.03 7.04 -20.61
CA GLY A 28 -13.99 7.22 -21.70
C GLY A 28 -15.40 6.73 -21.37
N LEU A 29 -15.77 6.73 -20.10
CA LEU A 29 -17.06 6.31 -19.59
C LEU A 29 -17.97 7.52 -19.32
N LYS A 30 -19.28 7.25 -19.27
CA LYS A 30 -20.24 8.22 -18.74
C LYS A 30 -20.00 8.40 -17.23
N ARG A 31 -20.09 9.63 -16.74
CA ARG A 31 -20.05 9.91 -15.29
C ARG A 31 -21.09 9.07 -14.55
N PHE A 32 -20.69 8.54 -13.41
CA PHE A 32 -21.52 7.70 -12.54
C PHE A 32 -21.99 6.38 -13.19
N GLU A 33 -21.23 5.82 -14.13
CA GLU A 33 -21.49 4.47 -14.65
C GLU A 33 -21.55 3.46 -13.49
N PHE A 34 -22.51 2.55 -13.54
CA PHE A 34 -22.78 1.57 -12.48
C PHE A 34 -22.37 0.16 -12.90
N ASP A 35 -22.36 -0.13 -14.20
CA ASP A 35 -21.98 -1.44 -14.72
C ASP A 35 -20.48 -1.69 -14.55
N VAL A 36 -20.15 -2.57 -13.59
CA VAL A 36 -18.77 -2.97 -13.26
C VAL A 36 -18.06 -3.62 -14.44
N THR A 37 -18.76 -4.45 -15.23
CA THR A 37 -18.19 -5.10 -16.42
C THR A 37 -17.85 -4.08 -17.49
N ARG A 38 -18.70 -3.05 -17.65
CA ARG A 38 -18.42 -1.93 -18.56
C ARG A 38 -17.21 -1.11 -18.12
N ILE A 39 -17.11 -0.83 -16.82
CA ILE A 39 -15.96 -0.11 -16.24
C ILE A 39 -14.67 -0.89 -16.49
N GLU A 40 -14.69 -2.21 -16.25
CA GLU A 40 -13.52 -3.06 -16.45
C GLU A 40 -13.09 -3.12 -17.92
N SER A 41 -14.03 -3.35 -18.84
CA SER A 41 -13.75 -3.40 -20.29
C SER A 41 -13.13 -2.10 -20.79
N ALA A 42 -13.76 -0.96 -20.47
CA ALA A 42 -13.28 0.34 -20.89
C ALA A 42 -11.89 0.67 -20.34
N ALA A 43 -11.61 0.31 -19.08
CA ALA A 43 -10.28 0.48 -18.51
C ALA A 43 -9.23 -0.37 -19.22
N ASN A 44 -9.54 -1.64 -19.49
CA ASN A 44 -8.62 -2.54 -20.18
C ASN A 44 -8.32 -2.07 -21.61
N GLU A 45 -9.34 -1.64 -22.35
CA GLU A 45 -9.20 -1.07 -23.70
C GLU A 45 -8.32 0.18 -23.71
N ARG A 46 -8.57 1.13 -22.79
CA ARG A 46 -7.78 2.36 -22.66
C ARG A 46 -6.34 2.08 -22.30
N MET A 47 -6.09 1.17 -21.37
CA MET A 47 -4.73 0.78 -21.00
C MET A 47 -4.01 0.06 -22.14
N ALA A 48 -4.70 -0.79 -22.91
CA ALA A 48 -4.13 -1.46 -24.08
C ALA A 48 -3.74 -0.46 -25.18
N LEU A 49 -4.62 0.51 -25.46
CA LEU A 49 -4.34 1.60 -26.41
C LEU A 49 -3.08 2.37 -25.99
N VAL A 50 -3.00 2.80 -24.74
CA VAL A 50 -1.86 3.55 -24.24
C VAL A 50 -0.58 2.70 -24.28
N ARG A 51 -0.64 1.41 -23.91
CA ARG A 51 0.50 0.48 -24.00
C ARG A 51 1.05 0.35 -25.43
N SER A 52 0.21 0.47 -26.46
CA SER A 52 0.66 0.41 -27.85
C SER A 52 1.67 1.51 -28.22
N TYR A 53 1.69 2.62 -27.49
CA TYR A 53 2.61 3.74 -27.69
C TYR A 53 3.89 3.65 -26.82
N GLN A 54 4.08 2.61 -26.01
CA GLN A 54 5.24 2.47 -25.10
C GLN A 54 6.58 2.36 -25.82
N THR A 55 6.62 1.69 -26.97
CA THR A 55 7.85 1.42 -27.72
C THR A 55 8.25 2.57 -28.67
N GLY A 56 7.46 3.65 -28.72
CA GLY A 56 7.69 4.79 -29.60
C GLY A 56 8.51 5.93 -28.96
N PRO A 57 8.84 6.99 -29.74
CA PRO A 57 9.62 8.16 -29.28
C PRO A 57 9.02 8.91 -28.09
N ARG A 58 7.73 8.68 -27.82
CA ARG A 58 6.93 9.33 -26.77
C ARG A 58 6.64 8.41 -25.58
N GLY A 59 7.32 7.27 -25.49
CA GLY A 59 7.11 6.24 -24.45
C GLY A 59 7.19 6.74 -23.00
N LYS A 60 7.96 7.82 -22.75
CA LYS A 60 8.04 8.46 -21.43
C LYS A 60 6.69 8.93 -20.88
N HIS A 61 5.80 9.42 -21.75
CA HIS A 61 4.46 9.91 -21.35
C HIS A 61 3.49 8.77 -21.07
N THR A 62 3.79 7.58 -21.60
CA THR A 62 2.93 6.42 -21.52
C THR A 62 2.85 5.88 -20.09
N GLN A 63 3.96 5.91 -19.34
CA GLN A 63 3.97 5.43 -17.96
C GLN A 63 3.07 6.26 -17.04
N GLU A 64 3.15 7.59 -17.13
CA GLU A 64 2.31 8.50 -16.36
C GLU A 64 0.83 8.27 -16.66
N LEU A 65 0.48 8.15 -17.93
CA LEU A 65 -0.91 7.95 -18.36
C LEU A 65 -1.45 6.58 -17.92
N LEU A 66 -0.64 5.53 -17.99
CA LEU A 66 -1.01 4.20 -17.49
C LEU A 66 -1.21 4.18 -15.98
N ASN A 67 -0.38 4.91 -15.23
CA ASN A 67 -0.56 5.04 -13.78
C ASN A 67 -1.91 5.70 -13.45
N ARG A 68 -2.28 6.77 -14.18
CA ARG A 68 -3.58 7.43 -14.00
C ARG A 68 -4.76 6.54 -14.41
N LEU A 69 -4.67 5.83 -15.53
CA LEU A 69 -5.70 4.87 -15.96
C LEU A 69 -5.86 3.72 -14.96
N ALA A 70 -4.76 3.23 -14.39
CA ALA A 70 -4.78 2.19 -13.36
C ALA A 70 -5.46 2.68 -12.07
N ALA A 71 -5.15 3.90 -11.62
CA ALA A 71 -5.81 4.53 -10.47
C ALA A 71 -7.32 4.69 -10.72
N ALA A 72 -7.70 5.16 -11.90
CA ALA A 72 -9.11 5.27 -12.30
C ALA A 72 -9.83 3.92 -12.28
N LYS A 73 -9.21 2.88 -12.85
CA LYS A 73 -9.74 1.51 -12.82
C LYS A 73 -9.95 1.00 -11.40
N LEU A 74 -8.95 1.13 -10.53
CA LEU A 74 -9.01 0.62 -9.15
C LEU A 74 -10.07 1.34 -8.32
N CYS A 75 -10.17 2.66 -8.46
CA CYS A 75 -11.16 3.47 -7.77
C CYS A 75 -12.60 3.10 -8.20
N LEU A 76 -12.85 2.97 -9.50
CA LEU A 76 -14.19 2.76 -10.04
C LEU A 76 -14.66 1.29 -9.98
N LEU A 77 -13.75 0.31 -9.89
CA LEU A 77 -14.13 -1.10 -9.72
C LEU A 77 -14.41 -1.50 -8.26
N ASN A 78 -13.89 -0.75 -7.28
CA ASN A 78 -14.17 -1.02 -5.88
C ASN A 78 -15.39 -0.19 -5.42
N PRO A 79 -16.46 -0.83 -4.92
CA PRO A 79 -17.71 -0.14 -4.60
C PRO A 79 -17.56 0.91 -3.50
N ALA A 80 -16.68 0.67 -2.50
CA ALA A 80 -16.47 1.62 -1.41
C ALA A 80 -15.73 2.87 -1.89
N THR A 81 -14.64 2.69 -2.64
CA THR A 81 -13.86 3.83 -3.17
C THR A 81 -14.64 4.59 -4.24
N LYS A 82 -15.42 3.89 -5.07
CA LYS A 82 -16.32 4.49 -6.06
C LYS A 82 -17.37 5.36 -5.38
N ALA A 83 -18.00 4.88 -4.29
CA ALA A 83 -19.02 5.65 -3.57
C ALA A 83 -18.46 6.94 -2.99
N SER A 84 -17.30 6.89 -2.32
CA SER A 84 -16.63 8.09 -1.78
C SER A 84 -16.20 9.06 -2.89
N TYR A 85 -15.73 8.51 -4.02
CA TYR A 85 -15.34 9.31 -5.19
C TYR A 85 -16.54 9.97 -5.88
N ASP A 86 -17.65 9.25 -6.03
CA ASP A 86 -18.87 9.78 -6.61
C ASP A 86 -19.44 10.91 -5.73
N GLN A 87 -19.37 10.78 -4.40
CA GLN A 87 -19.75 11.84 -3.47
C GLN A 87 -18.91 13.10 -3.63
N SER A 88 -17.58 12.97 -3.77
CA SER A 88 -16.71 14.15 -3.96
C SER A 88 -16.96 14.84 -5.31
N LEU A 89 -17.29 14.08 -6.37
CA LEU A 89 -17.69 14.64 -7.67
C LEU A 89 -19.01 15.41 -7.61
N VAL A 90 -19.99 14.94 -6.83
CA VAL A 90 -21.25 15.68 -6.63
C VAL A 90 -21.00 16.98 -5.87
N GLN A 91 -20.23 16.94 -4.78
CA GLN A 91 -19.89 18.15 -4.01
C GLN A 91 -19.13 19.18 -4.84
N LEU A 92 -18.23 18.74 -5.73
CA LEU A 92 -17.51 19.63 -6.64
C LEU A 92 -18.43 20.26 -7.68
N ALA A 93 -19.47 19.55 -8.12
CA ALA A 93 -20.48 20.09 -9.04
C ALA A 93 -21.38 21.14 -8.37
N ASP A 94 -21.72 20.95 -7.09
CA ASP A 94 -22.52 21.90 -6.31
C ASP A 94 -21.75 23.19 -5.96
N HIS A 95 -20.41 23.14 -5.98
CA HIS A 95 -19.53 24.28 -5.69
C HIS A 95 -19.11 25.10 -6.93
N VAL A 96 -19.58 24.75 -8.14
CA VAL A 96 -19.50 25.66 -9.28
C VAL A 96 -20.66 26.66 -9.12
N PRO A 97 -20.40 27.95 -8.84
CA PRO A 97 -21.47 28.92 -8.87
C PRO A 97 -22.08 28.83 -10.26
N ALA A 98 -23.38 28.54 -10.33
CA ALA A 98 -24.14 28.70 -11.56
C ALA A 98 -23.71 30.03 -12.19
N PRO A 99 -23.39 30.09 -13.50
CA PRO A 99 -23.16 31.37 -14.15
C PRO A 99 -24.36 32.22 -13.76
N GLN A 100 -24.09 33.28 -12.99
CA GLN A 100 -25.11 34.20 -12.54
C GLN A 100 -25.84 34.57 -13.81
N SER A 101 -27.08 34.07 -13.96
CA SER A 101 -28.02 34.68 -14.88
C SER A 101 -27.97 36.13 -14.49
N GLN A 102 -27.36 36.94 -15.36
CA GLN A 102 -27.51 38.37 -15.30
C GLN A 102 -29.02 38.55 -15.17
N ALA A 103 -29.45 38.93 -13.98
CA ALA A 103 -30.78 39.39 -13.75
C ALA A 103 -30.89 40.60 -14.68
N VAL A 104 -31.47 40.37 -15.85
CA VAL A 104 -31.97 41.44 -16.69
C VAL A 104 -32.96 42.15 -15.79
N ALA A 105 -32.54 43.30 -15.27
CA ALA A 105 -33.41 44.19 -14.52
C ALA A 105 -34.65 44.44 -15.38
N PRO A 106 -35.87 44.14 -14.91
CA PRO A 106 -37.06 44.68 -15.53
C PRO A 106 -37.17 46.13 -15.05
N SER A 107 -36.52 47.04 -15.78
CA SER A 107 -36.85 48.46 -15.71
C SER A 107 -37.82 48.78 -16.85
N GLU A 108 -39.07 48.36 -16.72
CA GLU A 108 -40.17 48.97 -17.47
C GLU A 108 -41.46 48.88 -16.65
N PRO A 109 -42.02 50.01 -16.18
CA PRO A 109 -43.32 50.02 -15.55
C PRO A 109 -44.40 49.82 -16.64
N ALA A 110 -45.17 48.75 -16.49
CA ALA A 110 -46.30 48.45 -17.36
C ALA A 110 -47.32 49.63 -17.41
N PRO A 111 -47.85 49.99 -18.59
CA PRO A 111 -48.99 50.88 -18.68
C PRO A 111 -50.25 50.15 -18.18
N GLN A 112 -51.01 50.82 -17.32
CA GLN A 112 -52.27 50.33 -16.76
C GLN A 112 -53.30 50.01 -17.87
N PRO A 113 -54.03 48.88 -17.79
CA PRO A 113 -55.14 48.62 -18.70
C PRO A 113 -56.39 49.38 -18.26
N ASN A 114 -56.92 50.23 -19.14
CA ASN A 114 -58.19 50.92 -18.96
C ASN A 114 -59.36 49.89 -19.09
N PRO A 115 -60.44 50.01 -18.30
CA PRO A 115 -61.53 49.04 -18.29
C PRO A 115 -62.50 49.33 -19.44
N GLY A 116 -62.65 48.38 -20.36
CA GLY A 116 -63.48 48.55 -21.55
C GLY A 116 -63.95 47.22 -22.15
N VAL A 117 -65.06 46.71 -21.59
CA VAL A 117 -66.10 45.87 -22.21
C VAL A 117 -65.80 44.38 -22.52
N PRO A 118 -66.83 43.51 -22.46
CA PRO A 118 -66.73 42.14 -21.95
C PRO A 118 -66.79 41.08 -23.06
N PHE A 119 -66.19 39.91 -22.85
CA PHE A 119 -66.59 38.70 -23.60
C PHE A 119 -66.54 37.43 -22.75
N GLY A 120 -67.75 36.99 -22.40
CA GLY A 120 -68.23 35.60 -22.44
C GLY A 120 -67.33 34.47 -21.94
N PHE A 121 -67.60 34.02 -20.71
CA PHE A 121 -67.39 32.63 -20.34
C PHE A 121 -68.50 31.77 -20.96
N GLN A 122 -68.15 30.84 -21.84
CA GLN A 122 -68.87 29.57 -21.96
C GLN A 122 -67.90 28.41 -22.12
N ALA A 123 -68.04 27.47 -21.19
CA ALA A 123 -67.45 26.15 -21.22
C ALA A 123 -68.11 25.30 -22.31
N ALA A 124 -67.29 24.50 -23.00
CA ALA A 124 -67.78 23.33 -23.71
C ALA A 124 -66.80 22.18 -23.48
N SER A 125 -67.23 21.25 -22.64
CA SER A 125 -66.75 19.87 -22.59
C SER A 125 -66.84 19.23 -23.98
N ASN A 126 -65.79 18.55 -24.43
CA ASN A 126 -65.85 17.23 -25.07
C ASN A 126 -64.45 16.72 -25.48
N MET A 127 -64.19 15.46 -25.12
CA MET A 127 -63.11 14.53 -25.50
C MET A 127 -62.67 14.56 -26.99
N PRO A 128 -61.52 13.96 -27.42
CA PRO A 128 -60.92 12.72 -26.89
C PRO A 128 -59.40 12.73 -26.63
N LEU A 129 -58.92 11.71 -25.92
CA LEU A 129 -57.50 11.41 -25.77
C LEU A 129 -56.84 11.17 -27.15
N PRO A 130 -55.69 11.80 -27.44
CA PRO A 130 -54.80 11.28 -28.47
C PRO A 130 -54.01 10.10 -27.90
N THR A 131 -54.33 8.89 -28.37
CA THR A 131 -53.41 7.75 -28.36
C THR A 131 -52.19 8.13 -29.21
N MET A 132 -51.01 8.26 -28.58
CA MET A 132 -49.74 8.22 -29.30
C MET A 132 -48.84 7.13 -28.71
N ALA A 133 -48.79 6.04 -29.47
CA ALA A 133 -47.73 5.06 -29.67
C ALA A 133 -46.66 4.91 -28.58
N SER A 134 -46.66 3.74 -27.92
CA SER A 134 -45.45 3.16 -27.35
C SER A 134 -44.34 3.09 -28.40
N PRO A 135 -43.10 3.51 -28.09
CA PRO A 135 -41.95 3.21 -28.94
C PRO A 135 -41.72 1.69 -29.00
N PRO A 136 -41.20 1.16 -30.13
CA PRO A 136 -41.01 -0.27 -30.31
C PRO A 136 -39.97 -0.79 -29.29
N GLN A 137 -40.34 -1.82 -28.53
CA GLN A 137 -39.38 -2.54 -27.69
C GLN A 137 -38.31 -3.17 -28.59
N PRO A 138 -37.01 -3.08 -28.24
CA PRO A 138 -35.99 -3.85 -28.92
C PRO A 138 -36.29 -5.36 -28.78
N PRO A 139 -35.97 -6.18 -29.78
CA PRO A 139 -36.23 -7.61 -29.71
C PRO A 139 -35.51 -8.19 -28.50
N ILE A 140 -36.27 -8.90 -27.66
CA ILE A 140 -35.73 -9.71 -26.58
C ILE A 140 -34.68 -10.64 -27.22
N PRO A 141 -33.39 -10.57 -26.86
CA PRO A 141 -32.46 -11.59 -27.31
C PRO A 141 -32.95 -12.91 -26.72
N LEU A 142 -33.28 -13.86 -27.61
CA LEU A 142 -33.56 -15.24 -27.22
C LEU A 142 -32.45 -15.68 -26.25
N ALA A 143 -32.86 -16.19 -25.09
CA ALA A 143 -31.95 -16.83 -24.15
C ALA A 143 -31.05 -17.81 -24.91
N PRO A 144 -29.72 -17.78 -24.71
CA PRO A 144 -28.89 -18.84 -25.24
C PRO A 144 -29.38 -20.17 -24.67
N PRO A 145 -29.41 -21.26 -25.47
CA PRO A 145 -29.72 -22.58 -24.95
C PRO A 145 -28.76 -22.91 -23.80
N PRO A 146 -29.17 -23.74 -22.81
CA PRO A 146 -28.27 -24.14 -21.74
C PRO A 146 -27.02 -24.77 -22.36
N ILE A 147 -25.90 -24.06 -22.30
CA ILE A 147 -24.61 -24.64 -22.64
C ILE A 147 -24.37 -25.70 -21.56
N HIS A 148 -24.47 -26.96 -21.98
CA HIS A 148 -24.01 -28.11 -21.20
C HIS A 148 -22.61 -27.78 -20.67
N SER A 149 -22.49 -27.73 -19.35
CA SER A 149 -21.20 -27.71 -18.68
C SER A 149 -20.35 -28.85 -19.26
N PRO A 150 -19.12 -28.61 -19.75
CA PRO A 150 -18.20 -29.71 -19.92
C PRO A 150 -18.00 -30.37 -18.54
N PRO A 151 -17.95 -31.71 -18.46
CA PRO A 151 -17.69 -32.36 -17.19
C PRO A 151 -16.35 -31.82 -16.66
N VAL A 152 -16.40 -31.36 -15.41
CA VAL A 152 -15.25 -31.09 -14.57
C VAL A 152 -14.25 -32.21 -14.80
N ALA A 153 -13.09 -31.87 -15.37
CA ALA A 153 -11.96 -32.76 -15.38
C ALA A 153 -11.56 -32.97 -13.92
N VAL A 154 -11.98 -34.11 -13.39
CA VAL A 154 -11.62 -34.61 -12.07
C VAL A 154 -10.10 -34.73 -12.07
N SER A 155 -9.39 -33.81 -11.41
CA SER A 155 -8.00 -34.04 -11.06
C SER A 155 -7.95 -35.26 -10.15
N PRO A 156 -7.14 -36.28 -10.46
CA PRO A 156 -7.08 -37.48 -9.64
C PRO A 156 -6.52 -37.12 -8.25
N SER A 157 -7.35 -37.40 -7.26
CA SER A 157 -7.03 -37.51 -5.85
C SER A 157 -5.68 -38.19 -5.64
N LEU A 158 -4.71 -37.45 -5.12
CA LEU A 158 -3.50 -38.02 -4.55
C LEU A 158 -3.91 -38.89 -3.35
N ALA A 159 -3.52 -40.16 -3.43
CA ALA A 159 -3.72 -41.20 -2.45
C ALA A 159 -3.11 -40.84 -1.08
N PRO A 160 -3.61 -41.46 0.02
CA PRO A 160 -3.19 -41.12 1.37
C PRO A 160 -1.73 -41.48 1.68
N VAL A 161 -1.12 -40.63 2.49
CA VAL A 161 0.16 -40.85 3.17
C VAL A 161 0.10 -42.19 3.93
N ARG A 162 0.92 -43.14 3.48
CA ARG A 162 1.13 -44.44 4.13
C ARG A 162 2.32 -44.33 5.07
N ALA A 163 2.12 -44.89 6.26
CA ALA A 163 3.03 -44.94 7.39
C ALA A 163 4.47 -45.40 7.05
N ALA A 164 5.40 -44.84 7.81
CA ALA A 164 6.81 -45.21 7.84
C ALA A 164 7.01 -46.73 8.01
N ALA A 165 7.72 -47.33 7.06
CA ALA A 165 8.21 -48.70 7.15
C ALA A 165 9.73 -48.68 7.36
N VAL A 166 10.15 -49.36 8.42
CA VAL A 166 11.55 -49.64 8.81
C VAL A 166 12.28 -50.38 7.67
N PRO A 167 13.54 -50.04 7.33
CA PRO A 167 14.33 -50.84 6.40
C PRO A 167 14.85 -52.13 7.05
N PRO A 168 14.84 -53.29 6.34
CA PRO A 168 15.31 -54.57 6.86
C PRO A 168 16.84 -54.74 6.79
N GLU A 169 17.35 -55.52 7.73
CA GLU A 169 18.76 -55.95 7.89
C GLU A 169 19.21 -56.89 6.75
N PRO A 170 20.46 -56.79 6.23
CA PRO A 170 20.97 -57.70 5.21
C PRO A 170 21.44 -59.06 5.79
N PRO A 171 21.23 -60.18 5.07
CA PRO A 171 21.52 -61.54 5.55
C PRO A 171 23.01 -61.94 5.49
N PRO A 172 23.42 -63.01 6.22
CA PRO A 172 24.82 -63.43 6.33
C PRO A 172 25.30 -64.22 5.12
N ILE A 173 26.53 -63.93 4.66
CA ILE A 173 27.22 -64.70 3.60
C ILE A 173 28.00 -65.84 4.27
N SER A 174 27.67 -67.09 3.91
CA SER A 174 28.48 -68.28 4.21
C SER A 174 29.48 -68.59 3.08
N PRO A 175 30.64 -69.19 3.38
CA PRO A 175 31.77 -69.33 2.44
C PRO A 175 31.61 -70.54 1.49
N PRO A 176 32.18 -70.49 0.27
CA PRO A 176 32.26 -71.67 -0.60
C PRO A 176 33.45 -72.56 -0.21
N SER A 177 33.15 -73.84 0.04
CA SER A 177 34.12 -74.93 0.15
C SER A 177 34.33 -75.60 -1.22
N ALA A 178 35.55 -76.10 -1.39
CA ALA A 178 36.22 -76.61 -2.58
C ALA A 178 35.45 -77.64 -3.44
N ARG A 179 35.72 -77.62 -4.74
CA ARG A 179 35.90 -78.83 -5.55
C ARG A 179 36.76 -78.59 -6.80
N GLU A 180 37.57 -79.59 -7.05
CA GLU A 180 38.69 -79.72 -7.99
C GLU A 180 38.38 -79.46 -9.47
N SER A 181 39.35 -78.86 -10.17
CA SER A 181 39.75 -79.31 -11.50
C SER A 181 41.23 -79.02 -11.72
N LYS A 182 41.88 -80.02 -12.29
CA LYS A 182 43.31 -80.21 -12.52
C LYS A 182 43.68 -79.61 -13.89
N ASP A 183 44.97 -79.41 -14.09
CA ASP A 183 45.69 -79.21 -15.35
C ASP A 183 46.15 -77.76 -15.67
N ASP A 184 47.44 -77.68 -16.05
CA ASP A 184 48.18 -76.60 -16.74
C ASP A 184 48.65 -75.43 -15.84
N GLU A 185 49.84 -75.46 -15.22
CA GLU A 185 51.20 -75.36 -15.80
C GLU A 185 51.36 -74.10 -16.67
N ASP A 186 52.31 -73.22 -16.28
CA ASP A 186 52.69 -71.93 -16.90
C ASP A 186 51.88 -70.65 -16.59
N ALA A 187 51.97 -70.12 -15.35
CA ALA A 187 51.77 -68.68 -15.11
C ALA A 187 52.43 -68.10 -13.82
N ASP A 188 53.32 -68.82 -13.13
CA ASP A 188 53.92 -68.38 -11.85
C ASP A 188 55.01 -67.29 -11.98
N ALA A 189 55.09 -66.59 -13.11
CA ALA A 189 56.12 -65.58 -13.37
C ALA A 189 55.64 -64.11 -13.27
N GLU A 190 54.34 -63.82 -13.18
CA GLU A 190 53.83 -62.44 -13.34
C GLU A 190 53.01 -61.87 -12.16
N PHE A 191 53.09 -62.46 -10.96
CA PHE A 191 52.39 -61.92 -9.78
C PHE A 191 53.27 -61.72 -8.53
N ARG A 192 54.59 -61.57 -8.74
CA ARG A 192 55.56 -61.27 -7.67
C ARG A 192 56.05 -59.82 -7.62
N ASN A 193 55.42 -58.89 -8.33
CA ASN A 193 55.91 -57.50 -8.39
C ASN A 193 54.83 -56.42 -8.21
N ALA A 194 54.10 -56.44 -7.10
CA ALA A 194 53.26 -55.29 -6.70
C ALA A 194 53.06 -55.10 -5.18
N SER A 195 53.84 -55.75 -4.31
CA SER A 195 53.63 -55.70 -2.84
C SER A 195 54.69 -54.91 -2.06
N ASP A 196 55.49 -54.07 -2.70
CA ASP A 196 56.46 -53.20 -2.01
C ASP A 196 56.33 -51.73 -2.45
N ARG A 197 55.14 -51.15 -2.22
CA ARG A 197 55.04 -49.69 -2.02
C ARG A 197 54.96 -49.41 -0.54
N ARG A 198 56.13 -49.41 0.12
CA ARG A 198 56.29 -48.77 1.42
C ARG A 198 56.00 -47.28 1.25
N PHE A 199 54.77 -46.87 1.54
CA PHE A 199 54.38 -45.46 1.49
C PHE A 199 55.30 -44.66 2.42
N SER A 200 55.96 -43.62 1.88
CA SER A 200 56.88 -42.79 2.65
C SER A 200 56.15 -42.11 3.82
N PRO A 201 56.83 -41.83 4.95
CA PRO A 201 56.21 -41.15 6.09
C PRO A 201 55.61 -39.79 5.72
N LEU A 202 56.10 -39.16 4.65
CA LEU A 202 55.58 -37.89 4.10
C LEU A 202 54.23 -38.04 3.39
N ALA A 203 53.90 -39.23 2.87
CA ALA A 203 52.58 -39.48 2.27
C ALA A 203 51.48 -39.58 3.34
N TRP A 204 51.81 -40.15 4.52
CA TRP A 204 50.88 -40.24 5.64
C TRP A 204 50.59 -38.88 6.29
N THR A 205 51.59 -38.00 6.38
CA THR A 205 51.37 -36.64 6.91
C THR A 205 50.46 -35.82 6.01
N ALA A 206 50.56 -35.95 4.69
CA ALA A 206 49.67 -35.29 3.74
C ALA A 206 48.21 -35.76 3.89
N VAL A 207 47.99 -37.07 4.07
CA VAL A 207 46.64 -37.63 4.30
C VAL A 207 46.05 -37.15 5.62
N LEU A 208 46.84 -37.18 6.71
CA LEU A 208 46.37 -36.69 8.01
C LEU A 208 46.03 -35.20 7.99
N LEU A 209 46.80 -34.39 7.26
CA LEU A 209 46.53 -32.96 7.11
C LEU A 209 45.25 -32.70 6.31
N ALA A 210 45.00 -33.47 5.25
CA ALA A 210 43.75 -33.39 4.49
C ALA A 210 42.51 -33.74 5.34
N ILE A 211 42.62 -34.76 6.20
CA ILE A 211 41.57 -35.15 7.15
C ILE A 211 41.36 -34.06 8.22
N ALA A 212 42.43 -33.47 8.74
CA ALA A 212 42.33 -32.40 9.72
C ALA A 212 41.62 -31.16 9.14
N VAL A 213 41.89 -30.80 7.89
CA VAL A 213 41.24 -29.67 7.20
C VAL A 213 39.76 -29.95 6.96
N THR A 214 39.37 -31.16 6.52
CA THR A 214 37.95 -31.49 6.32
C THR A 214 37.17 -31.49 7.63
N LEU A 215 37.76 -32.00 8.72
CA LEU A 215 37.16 -31.93 10.05
C LEU A 215 37.04 -30.49 10.55
N ALA A 216 38.04 -29.62 10.31
CA ALA A 216 37.98 -28.21 10.68
C ALA A 216 36.89 -27.45 9.92
N VAL A 217 36.74 -27.68 8.61
CA VAL A 217 35.67 -27.08 7.80
C VAL A 217 34.28 -27.56 8.26
N GLY A 218 34.15 -28.86 8.54
CA GLY A 218 32.93 -29.44 9.11
C GLY A 218 32.58 -28.84 10.48
N PHE A 219 33.58 -28.63 11.33
CA PHE A 219 33.41 -28.02 12.66
C PHE A 219 32.97 -26.55 12.58
N VAL A 220 33.53 -25.76 11.66
CA VAL A 220 33.12 -24.37 11.42
C VAL A 220 31.69 -24.31 10.87
N GLY A 221 31.34 -25.19 9.93
CA GLY A 221 29.98 -25.32 9.41
C GLY A 221 28.98 -25.73 10.48
N TRP A 222 29.32 -26.72 11.31
CA TRP A 222 28.50 -27.18 12.43
C TRP A 222 28.31 -26.09 13.49
N ARG A 223 29.37 -25.32 13.80
CA ARG A 223 29.30 -24.20 14.72
C ARG A 223 28.37 -23.09 14.21
N ARG A 224 28.49 -22.71 12.93
CA ARG A 224 27.57 -21.74 12.31
C ARG A 224 26.13 -22.24 12.26
N TYR A 225 25.92 -23.52 11.96
CA TYR A 225 24.59 -24.13 11.98
C TYR A 225 23.98 -24.10 13.38
N ARG A 226 24.78 -24.36 14.42
CA ARG A 226 24.35 -24.30 15.82
C ARG A 226 24.04 -22.87 16.29
N GLU A 227 24.83 -21.88 15.88
CA GLU A 227 24.57 -20.46 16.15
C GLU A 227 23.28 -20.00 15.45
N HIS A 228 23.05 -20.42 14.21
CA HIS A 228 21.83 -20.11 13.47
C HIS A 228 20.58 -20.78 14.09
N GLN A 229 20.71 -22.01 14.59
CA GLN A 229 19.65 -22.71 15.32
C GLN A 229 19.31 -22.01 16.64
N ALA A 230 20.33 -21.54 17.38
CA ALA A 230 20.12 -20.78 18.61
C ALA A 230 19.44 -19.43 18.36
N PHE A 231 19.76 -18.76 17.26
CA PHE A 231 19.10 -17.52 16.83
C PHE A 231 17.61 -17.76 16.53
N VAL A 232 17.29 -18.77 15.71
CA VAL A 232 15.90 -19.12 15.36
C VAL A 232 15.10 -19.54 16.59
N ALA A 233 15.70 -20.31 17.51
CA ALA A 233 15.04 -20.71 18.75
C ALA A 233 14.79 -19.51 19.69
N ALA A 234 15.70 -18.54 19.74
CA ALA A 234 15.52 -17.31 20.52
C ALA A 234 14.45 -16.40 19.91
N GLU A 235 14.37 -16.32 18.58
CA GLU A 235 13.33 -15.58 17.86
C GLU A 235 11.95 -16.17 18.11
N GLN A 236 11.80 -17.50 18.02
CA GLN A 236 10.55 -18.19 18.34
C GLN A 236 10.13 -18.04 19.81
N ALA A 237 11.07 -18.11 20.75
CA ALA A 237 10.79 -17.87 22.16
C ALA A 237 10.35 -16.42 22.43
N ALA A 238 10.94 -15.45 21.72
CA ALA A 238 10.55 -14.05 21.82
C ALA A 238 9.16 -13.79 21.23
N GLU A 239 8.80 -14.44 20.12
CA GLU A 239 7.44 -14.40 19.55
C GLU A 239 6.41 -15.03 20.49
N GLU A 240 6.73 -16.17 21.12
CA GLU A 240 5.85 -16.85 22.07
C GLU A 240 5.63 -16.00 23.33
N GLU A 241 6.69 -15.36 23.85
CA GLU A 241 6.59 -14.45 24.99
C GLU A 241 5.83 -13.16 24.64
N ALA A 242 6.02 -12.62 23.43
CA ALA A 242 5.27 -11.47 22.91
C ALA A 242 3.79 -11.81 22.72
N ALA A 243 3.46 -12.99 22.18
CA ALA A 243 2.10 -13.50 22.07
C ALA A 243 1.45 -13.73 23.44
N ALA A 244 2.20 -14.25 24.41
CA ALA A 244 1.74 -14.42 25.79
C ALA A 244 1.51 -13.08 26.50
N ARG A 245 2.36 -12.07 26.24
CA ARG A 245 2.16 -10.69 26.72
C ARG A 245 0.95 -10.04 26.07
N ALA A 246 0.74 -10.21 24.76
CA ALA A 246 -0.43 -9.73 24.05
C ALA A 246 -1.72 -10.37 24.57
N ALA A 247 -1.71 -11.68 24.82
CA ALA A 247 -2.84 -12.40 25.40
C ALA A 247 -3.14 -11.96 26.85
N ARG A 248 -2.11 -11.68 27.66
CA ARG A 248 -2.29 -11.10 29.01
C ARG A 248 -2.80 -9.67 28.97
N ALA A 249 -2.32 -8.85 28.03
CA ALA A 249 -2.81 -7.49 27.82
C ALA A 249 -4.28 -7.49 27.39
N GLN A 250 -4.68 -8.40 26.48
CA GLN A 250 -6.08 -8.57 26.08
C GLN A 250 -6.96 -9.11 27.20
N ARG A 251 -6.45 -9.96 28.07
CA ARG A 251 -7.20 -10.47 29.24
C ARG A 251 -7.32 -9.44 30.38
N ALA A 252 -6.47 -8.41 30.40
CA ALA A 252 -6.58 -7.26 31.28
C ALA A 252 -7.60 -6.21 30.80
N ILE A 253 -8.11 -6.33 29.56
CA ILE A 253 -9.25 -5.57 29.05
C ILE A 253 -10.53 -6.30 29.48
N VAL A 254 -10.76 -6.37 30.79
CA VAL A 254 -12.11 -6.47 31.34
C VAL A 254 -12.53 -5.03 31.60
N PRO A 255 -13.51 -4.47 30.87
CA PRO A 255 -13.82 -3.07 30.99
C PRO A 255 -14.50 -2.83 32.35
N ASP A 256 -13.85 -2.04 33.20
CA ASP A 256 -14.55 -1.33 34.26
C ASP A 256 -15.31 -0.18 33.59
N GLU A 257 -16.65 -0.26 33.65
CA GLU A 257 -17.57 0.71 33.07
C GLU A 257 -17.42 2.06 33.79
N THR A 258 -16.53 2.95 33.35
CA THR A 258 -16.72 4.43 33.38
C THR A 258 -15.48 5.20 32.89
N GLU A 259 -15.15 5.15 31.61
CA GLU A 259 -14.47 6.31 30.98
C GLU A 259 -15.06 6.56 29.59
N LEU A 260 -15.54 7.79 29.42
CA LEU A 260 -16.26 8.29 28.26
C LEU A 260 -15.42 8.10 26.99
N VAL A 261 -15.85 7.15 26.15
CA VAL A 261 -15.40 7.01 24.77
C VAL A 261 -15.85 8.26 24.02
N SER A 262 -14.93 9.21 23.83
CA SER A 262 -15.09 10.29 22.85
C SER A 262 -15.10 9.66 21.46
N ASP A 263 -16.29 9.60 20.88
CA ASP A 263 -16.67 9.04 19.58
C ASP A 263 -16.18 9.91 18.40
N GLU A 264 -14.91 10.34 18.43
CA GLU A 264 -14.29 11.04 17.29
C GLU A 264 -13.88 10.02 16.22
N PRO A 265 -14.31 10.19 14.96
CA PRO A 265 -13.93 9.29 13.88
C PRO A 265 -12.41 9.25 13.70
N ILE A 266 -11.85 8.06 13.47
CA ILE A 266 -10.43 7.92 13.12
C ILE A 266 -10.25 8.45 11.70
N VAL A 267 -9.75 9.68 11.58
CA VAL A 267 -9.39 10.23 10.26
C VAL A 267 -8.10 9.54 9.80
N VAL A 268 -8.20 8.76 8.73
CA VAL A 268 -7.05 8.09 8.11
C VAL A 268 -6.46 9.01 7.04
N VAL A 269 -5.19 9.41 7.23
CA VAL A 269 -4.45 10.18 6.23
C VAL A 269 -4.24 9.28 4.99
N GLN A 270 -4.74 9.75 3.86
CA GLN A 270 -4.63 9.06 2.57
C GLN A 270 -3.34 9.47 1.87
N GLN A 271 -2.82 8.58 1.03
CA GLN A 271 -1.67 8.86 0.19
C GLN A 271 -2.02 9.89 -0.89
N GLU A 272 -1.20 10.93 -1.04
CA GLU A 272 -1.34 11.95 -2.07
C GLU A 272 -1.00 11.40 -3.47
N ALA A 273 -1.39 12.14 -4.51
CA ALA A 273 -1.21 11.70 -5.90
C ALA A 273 0.27 11.56 -6.31
N ASP A 274 1.17 12.27 -5.64
CA ASP A 274 2.62 12.15 -5.80
C ASP A 274 3.21 10.95 -5.05
N GLY A 275 2.37 10.20 -4.33
CA GLY A 275 2.75 9.09 -3.47
C GLY A 275 3.16 9.50 -2.05
N GLY A 276 3.10 10.79 -1.71
CA GLY A 276 3.44 11.30 -0.40
C GLY A 276 2.32 11.21 0.62
N PHE A 277 2.61 11.65 1.84
CA PHE A 277 1.63 11.84 2.90
C PHE A 277 1.84 13.21 3.52
N ASN A 278 0.74 13.91 3.79
CA ASN A 278 0.76 15.15 4.53
C ASN A 278 0.03 14.96 5.87
N PHE A 279 0.82 14.94 6.94
CA PHE A 279 0.34 14.82 8.30
C PHE A 279 0.11 16.21 8.88
N SER A 280 -1.10 16.73 8.64
CA SER A 280 -1.53 18.01 9.18
C SER A 280 -1.82 17.90 10.69
N PRO A 281 -1.37 18.88 11.51
CA PRO A 281 -1.79 19.02 12.92
C PRO A 281 -3.30 18.90 13.16
N ALA A 282 -4.12 19.36 12.22
CA ALA A 282 -5.58 19.30 12.31
C ALA A 282 -6.12 17.86 12.44
N LEU A 283 -5.45 16.91 11.79
CA LEU A 283 -5.85 15.50 11.76
C LEU A 283 -5.18 14.66 12.86
N ALA A 284 -4.35 15.28 13.71
CA ALA A 284 -3.62 14.61 14.75
C ALA A 284 -4.51 14.33 15.97
N ARG A 285 -4.35 13.16 16.57
CA ARG A 285 -4.82 12.90 17.94
C ARG A 285 -3.74 13.33 18.92
N THR A 286 -4.05 14.32 19.75
CA THR A 286 -3.19 14.79 20.84
C THR A 286 -3.45 13.98 22.11
N SER A 287 -2.38 13.57 22.80
CA SER A 287 -2.45 12.83 24.07
C SER A 287 -1.31 13.30 24.98
N GLY A 288 -1.62 13.66 26.21
CA GLY A 288 -0.63 14.17 27.15
C GLY A 288 -1.19 15.31 28.00
N PRO A 289 -0.48 15.72 29.05
CA PRO A 289 -0.96 16.73 29.99
C PRO A 289 -0.82 18.16 29.47
N THR A 290 0.06 18.43 28.49
CA THR A 290 0.39 19.80 28.09
C THR A 290 0.23 20.08 26.60
N VAL A 291 0.38 19.06 25.75
CA VAL A 291 0.22 19.22 24.30
C VAL A 291 -1.17 19.70 23.91
N GLU A 292 -1.22 20.73 23.06
CA GLU A 292 -2.48 21.31 22.61
C GLU A 292 -2.41 21.76 21.14
N ARG A 293 -3.57 21.80 20.47
CA ARG A 293 -3.71 22.42 19.15
C ARG A 293 -3.90 23.92 19.32
N LEU A 294 -3.12 24.68 18.57
CA LEU A 294 -3.09 26.14 18.57
C LEU A 294 -3.31 26.67 17.16
N LEU A 295 -3.64 27.96 17.06
CA LEU A 295 -3.67 28.68 15.79
C LEU A 295 -2.45 29.59 15.69
N ASP A 296 -1.71 29.49 14.59
CA ASP A 296 -0.66 30.43 14.18
C ASP A 296 -1.14 31.13 12.89
N GLY A 297 -1.78 32.29 13.06
CA GLY A 297 -2.55 32.94 12.00
C GLY A 297 -3.80 32.13 11.64
N ASP A 298 -3.90 31.69 10.39
CA ASP A 298 -5.00 30.85 9.87
C ASP A 298 -4.63 29.34 9.85
N ARG A 299 -3.43 28.99 10.36
CA ARG A 299 -2.93 27.62 10.33
C ARG A 299 -3.05 26.96 11.68
N GLU A 300 -3.63 25.76 11.71
CA GLU A 300 -3.63 24.92 12.89
C GLU A 300 -2.26 24.25 13.08
N ILE A 301 -1.70 24.38 14.27
CA ILE A 301 -0.39 23.87 14.69
C ILE A 301 -0.55 23.07 15.99
N VAL A 302 0.45 22.25 16.35
CA VAL A 302 0.52 21.64 17.69
C VAL A 302 1.65 22.29 18.48
N GLY A 303 1.38 22.77 19.68
CA GLY A 303 2.34 23.44 20.56
C GLY A 303 2.22 23.02 22.02
N ASN A 304 2.86 23.79 22.91
CA ASN A 304 2.85 23.60 24.35
C ASN A 304 3.39 22.25 24.85
N TRP A 305 4.31 21.66 24.07
CA TRP A 305 5.00 20.41 24.41
C TRP A 305 5.95 20.62 25.58
N LYS A 306 5.51 20.33 26.79
CA LYS A 306 6.26 20.58 28.03
C LYS A 306 6.47 19.32 28.87
N SER A 307 5.74 18.25 28.55
CA SER A 307 5.85 16.98 29.25
C SER A 307 6.51 15.93 28.38
N PRO A 308 7.39 15.09 28.94
CA PRO A 308 7.91 13.92 28.24
C PRO A 308 6.82 12.88 27.97
N ASP A 309 5.58 13.05 28.44
CA ASP A 309 4.41 12.21 28.14
C ASP A 309 3.55 12.75 26.99
N ASP A 310 3.88 13.93 26.44
CA ASP A 310 3.15 14.52 25.31
C ASP A 310 3.41 13.76 24.01
N ARG A 311 2.32 13.39 23.34
CA ARG A 311 2.31 12.61 22.09
C ARG A 311 1.29 13.20 21.13
N ILE A 312 1.61 13.15 19.84
CA ILE A 312 0.59 13.25 18.81
C ILE A 312 0.67 12.08 17.85
N THR A 313 -0.50 11.63 17.40
CA THR A 313 -0.65 10.42 16.61
C THR A 313 -1.48 10.66 15.37
N TRP A 314 -1.05 10.10 14.25
CA TRP A 314 -1.84 9.95 13.04
C TRP A 314 -1.98 8.48 12.66
N THR A 315 -3.14 8.14 12.10
CA THR A 315 -3.35 6.88 11.40
C THR A 315 -3.30 7.16 9.91
N PHE A 316 -2.59 6.35 9.14
CA PHE A 316 -2.47 6.53 7.69
C PHE A 316 -2.37 5.20 6.96
N ARG A 317 -2.69 5.18 5.67
CA ARG A 317 -2.66 3.95 4.88
C ARG A 317 -1.62 4.02 3.77
N VAL A 318 -0.67 3.10 3.81
CA VAL A 318 0.38 2.95 2.81
C VAL A 318 -0.02 1.92 1.76
N VAL A 319 0.03 2.29 0.49
CA VAL A 319 -0.33 1.37 -0.61
C VAL A 319 0.83 0.43 -0.94
N ARG A 320 2.07 0.92 -0.92
CA ARG A 320 3.27 0.12 -1.20
C ARG A 320 4.40 0.45 -0.22
N PRO A 321 5.14 -0.57 0.25
CA PRO A 321 6.39 -0.36 0.96
C PRO A 321 7.31 0.55 0.15
N SER A 322 7.87 1.57 0.80
CA SER A 322 8.79 2.50 0.15
C SER A 322 9.69 3.18 1.17
N ILE A 323 10.82 3.67 0.68
CA ILE A 323 11.64 4.61 1.43
C ILE A 323 11.07 5.99 1.15
N MET A 324 10.73 6.69 2.21
CA MET A 324 10.16 8.03 2.16
C MET A 324 11.12 8.99 2.85
N ARG A 325 11.34 10.12 2.18
CA ARG A 325 11.95 11.27 2.81
C ARG A 325 10.92 11.96 3.69
N VAL A 326 11.24 12.14 4.95
CA VAL A 326 10.43 12.80 5.96
C VAL A 326 10.91 14.23 6.12
N GLN A 327 9.99 15.18 6.07
CA GLN A 327 10.21 16.57 6.39
C GLN A 327 9.35 16.95 7.59
N VAL A 328 9.98 17.34 8.71
CA VAL A 328 9.31 17.85 9.90
C VAL A 328 9.48 19.36 9.93
N VAL A 329 8.38 20.09 9.75
CA VAL A 329 8.38 21.56 9.71
C VAL A 329 7.85 22.09 11.03
N TYR A 330 8.63 22.92 11.72
CA TYR A 330 8.27 23.47 13.02
C TYR A 330 8.97 24.81 13.26
N ARG A 331 8.63 25.43 14.39
CA ARG A 331 9.21 26.67 14.90
C ARG A 331 9.50 26.52 16.38
N LEU A 332 10.56 27.15 16.87
CA LEU A 332 10.76 27.36 18.31
C LEU A 332 10.24 28.75 18.69
N PRO A 333 9.34 28.88 19.67
CA PRO A 333 8.78 30.17 20.06
C PRO A 333 9.76 31.07 20.82
N SER A 334 10.84 30.50 21.36
CA SER A 334 11.76 31.17 22.27
C SER A 334 13.15 30.54 22.20
N ASP A 335 14.15 31.25 22.70
CA ASP A 335 15.53 30.80 22.88
C ASP A 335 15.70 29.69 23.93
N LYS A 336 14.70 29.54 24.81
CA LYS A 336 14.62 28.46 25.82
C LYS A 336 13.84 27.24 25.33
N SER A 337 13.32 27.31 24.11
CA SER A 337 12.61 26.20 23.49
C SER A 337 13.58 25.28 22.76
N GLY A 338 13.14 24.05 22.56
CA GLY A 338 13.95 23.02 21.91
C GLY A 338 14.09 21.78 22.77
N GLY A 339 14.71 20.78 22.17
CA GLY A 339 15.01 19.51 22.79
C GLY A 339 14.93 18.36 21.81
N SER A 340 14.71 17.17 22.34
CA SER A 340 14.70 15.95 21.54
C SER A 340 13.29 15.51 21.20
N TYR A 341 13.07 15.05 19.97
CA TYR A 341 11.82 14.42 19.58
C TYR A 341 12.08 13.08 18.92
N GLU A 342 11.16 12.14 19.11
CA GLU A 342 11.19 10.83 18.49
C GLU A 342 9.95 10.68 17.61
N LEU A 343 10.18 10.47 16.33
CA LEU A 343 9.16 10.06 15.40
C LEU A 343 9.18 8.53 15.32
N SER A 344 8.02 7.90 15.50
CA SER A 344 7.87 6.45 15.45
C SER A 344 6.82 6.08 14.40
N LEU A 345 7.24 5.24 13.47
CA LEU A 345 6.38 4.58 12.50
C LEU A 345 6.14 3.17 12.99
N ASP A 346 4.93 2.93 13.50
CA ASP A 346 4.59 1.76 14.29
C ASP A 346 5.54 1.64 15.52
N PRO A 347 5.31 0.75 16.50
CA PRO A 347 6.19 0.66 17.67
C PRO A 347 7.64 0.23 17.34
N GLU A 348 7.89 -0.24 16.11
CA GLU A 348 9.15 -0.85 15.68
C GLU A 348 10.14 0.15 15.07
N THR A 349 9.68 1.06 14.20
CA THR A 349 10.58 1.95 13.46
C THR A 349 10.64 3.31 14.13
N LYS A 350 11.77 3.63 14.77
CA LYS A 350 11.93 4.88 15.53
C LYS A 350 13.08 5.72 15.00
N LYS A 351 12.89 7.03 14.97
CA LYS A 351 13.93 8.02 14.65
C LYS A 351 13.88 9.14 15.68
N ARG A 352 14.94 9.23 16.48
CA ARG A 352 15.18 10.37 17.36
C ARG A 352 15.93 11.46 16.61
N MET A 353 15.48 12.69 16.80
CA MET A 353 16.04 13.92 16.26
C MET A 353 16.15 14.93 17.39
N HIS A 354 16.98 15.95 17.18
CA HIS A 354 17.05 17.11 18.04
C HIS A 354 16.55 18.31 17.26
N THR A 355 15.86 19.24 17.92
CA THR A 355 15.46 20.48 17.26
C THR A 355 16.70 21.23 16.78
N SER A 356 16.65 21.74 15.55
CA SER A 356 17.70 22.51 14.93
C SER A 356 17.96 23.81 15.70
N ASP A 357 19.21 24.27 15.70
CA ASP A 357 19.59 25.58 16.23
C ASP A 357 19.04 26.70 15.31
N PHE A 358 18.60 27.82 15.89
CA PHE A 358 18.07 28.96 15.15
C PHE A 358 19.00 30.16 15.25
N GLU A 359 19.15 30.89 14.14
CA GLU A 359 19.80 32.22 14.14
C GLU A 359 18.90 33.29 14.79
N SER A 360 17.58 33.09 14.79
CA SER A 360 16.59 33.97 15.43
C SER A 360 15.37 33.19 15.92
N ALA A 361 14.89 33.52 17.13
CA ALA A 361 13.68 32.92 17.70
C ALA A 361 12.47 33.23 16.82
N GLY A 362 11.68 32.21 16.46
CA GLY A 362 10.51 32.35 15.60
C GLY A 362 10.73 32.02 14.11
N ASP A 363 11.95 31.67 13.68
CA ASP A 363 12.15 31.15 12.33
C ASP A 363 11.55 29.74 12.16
N ILE A 364 11.31 29.35 10.92
CA ILE A 364 10.78 28.02 10.58
C ILE A 364 11.97 27.10 10.26
N ALA A 365 12.09 26.00 11.01
CA ALA A 365 13.03 24.92 10.70
C ALA A 365 12.34 23.80 9.93
N THR A 366 13.14 23.08 9.14
CA THR A 366 12.73 21.84 8.48
C THR A 366 13.80 20.80 8.68
N ASP A 367 13.50 19.78 9.49
CA ASP A 367 14.38 18.63 9.65
C ASP A 367 14.04 17.60 8.58
N GLU A 368 15.09 17.03 7.95
CA GLU A 368 14.96 16.07 6.86
C GLU A 368 15.69 14.76 7.19
N PHE A 369 14.98 13.64 7.06
CA PHE A 369 15.55 12.29 7.22
C PHE A 369 14.75 11.26 6.43
N TYR A 370 15.12 9.98 6.51
CA TYR A 370 14.47 8.92 5.75
C TYR A 370 13.83 7.87 6.66
N PHE A 371 12.62 7.44 6.31
CA PHE A 371 11.99 6.26 6.85
C PHE A 371 11.77 5.22 5.78
N ARG A 372 11.86 3.95 6.16
CA ARG A 372 11.41 2.83 5.34
C ARG A 372 10.08 2.33 5.89
N VAL A 373 9.02 2.47 5.12
CA VAL A 373 7.77 1.75 5.39
C VAL A 373 7.92 0.33 4.84
N GLN A 374 7.87 -0.68 5.71
CA GLN A 374 8.19 -2.06 5.35
C GLN A 374 7.03 -2.82 4.70
N SER A 375 5.79 -2.45 5.02
CA SER A 375 4.57 -3.07 4.52
C SER A 375 3.62 -2.02 3.93
N GLY A 376 2.67 -2.49 3.13
CA GLY A 376 1.47 -1.72 2.82
C GLY A 376 0.38 -2.08 3.82
N GLY A 377 -0.55 -1.17 4.06
CA GLY A 377 -1.59 -1.34 5.06
C GLY A 377 -1.80 -0.08 5.88
N GLU A 378 -2.52 -0.23 6.98
CA GLU A 378 -2.68 0.84 7.96
C GLU A 378 -1.46 0.91 8.88
N HIS A 379 -0.96 2.11 9.09
CA HIS A 379 0.21 2.42 9.91
C HIS A 379 -0.12 3.53 10.88
N ARG A 380 0.64 3.59 11.98
CA ARG A 380 0.53 4.65 12.97
C ARG A 380 1.82 5.46 13.00
N LEU A 381 1.69 6.76 12.78
CA LEU A 381 2.78 7.72 12.99
C LEU A 381 2.59 8.38 14.35
N THR A 382 3.54 8.23 15.25
CA THR A 382 3.52 8.90 16.57
C THR A 382 4.74 9.80 16.70
N LEU A 383 4.52 11.08 16.98
CA LEU A 383 5.54 12.01 17.39
C LEU A 383 5.50 12.15 18.92
N SER A 384 6.63 11.93 19.57
CA SER A 384 6.82 12.13 21.00
C SER A 384 7.96 13.11 21.24
N GLY A 385 7.86 13.92 22.29
CA GLY A 385 8.78 15.00 22.55
C GLY A 385 9.33 15.00 23.97
N GLU A 386 10.57 15.44 24.13
CA GLU A 386 11.25 15.66 25.40
C GLU A 386 11.94 17.03 25.36
N PRO A 387 11.38 18.07 25.99
CA PRO A 387 11.98 19.40 26.02
C PRO A 387 13.25 19.40 26.89
N ASP A 388 14.26 20.17 26.48
CA ASP A 388 15.55 20.23 27.18
C ASP A 388 15.54 21.12 28.44
N GLY A 389 14.48 21.92 28.62
CA GLY A 389 14.37 22.88 29.71
C GLY A 389 12.94 23.32 29.99
N GLU A 390 12.77 24.54 30.50
CA GLU A 390 11.46 25.08 30.90
C GLU A 390 10.61 25.59 29.71
N GLY A 391 11.21 25.71 28.51
CA GLY A 391 10.49 26.10 27.30
C GLY A 391 9.70 24.95 26.68
N GLU A 392 8.77 25.28 25.77
CA GLU A 392 8.14 24.22 24.96
C GLU A 392 9.15 23.63 23.97
N LEU A 393 9.00 22.34 23.65
CA LEU A 393 9.85 21.65 22.70
C LEU A 393 9.80 22.30 21.32
N MET A 394 8.61 22.50 20.75
CA MET A 394 8.41 23.11 19.43
C MET A 394 6.94 23.47 19.16
N ARG A 395 6.71 24.27 18.12
CA ARG A 395 5.42 24.47 17.44
C ARG A 395 5.42 23.75 16.11
N LEU A 396 4.82 22.56 16.08
CA LEU A 396 4.77 21.74 14.88
C LEU A 396 3.77 22.30 13.86
N HIS A 397 4.26 22.55 12.66
CA HIS A 397 3.46 23.03 11.54
C HIS A 397 2.95 21.90 10.64
N SER A 398 3.80 20.93 10.29
CA SER A 398 3.44 19.78 9.46
C SER A 398 4.54 18.74 9.43
N ILE A 399 4.15 17.48 9.23
CA ILE A 399 5.08 16.42 8.82
C ILE A 399 4.70 15.97 7.41
N ARG A 400 5.66 15.87 6.50
CA ARG A 400 5.44 15.34 5.14
C ARG A 400 6.32 14.14 4.88
N PHE A 401 5.73 13.08 4.33
CA PHE A 401 6.47 11.97 3.76
C PHE A 401 6.44 12.13 2.25
N ILE A 402 7.60 12.16 1.63
CA ILE A 402 7.78 12.37 0.19
C ILE A 402 8.45 11.09 -0.35
N PRO A 403 7.91 10.43 -1.38
CA PRO A 403 8.55 9.24 -1.94
C PRO A 403 9.96 9.58 -2.41
N HIS A 404 10.92 8.76 -2.01
CA HIS A 404 12.27 8.89 -2.54
C HIS A 404 12.33 8.12 -3.87
N SER A 405 12.28 8.85 -4.99
CA SER A 405 12.58 8.30 -6.30
C SER A 405 14.11 8.10 -6.40
N ASN A 406 14.54 6.84 -6.49
CA ASN A 406 15.92 6.49 -6.81
C ASN A 406 16.23 6.78 -8.28
#